data_AF-A0A6I1W0D8-F1
#
_entry.id   AF-A0A6I1W0D8-F1
#
_cell.length_a   1.000
_cell.length_b   1.000
_cell.length_c   1.000
_cell.angle_alpha   90.00
_cell.angle_beta   90.00
_cell.angle_gamma   90.00
#
_symmetry.space_group_name_H-M   'P 1'
#
loop_
_entity.id
_entity.type
_entity.pdbx_description
1 polymer ?
#
loop_
_entity_poly.entity_id
_entity_poly.type
_entity_poly.pdbx_seq_one_letter_code
_entity_poly.pdbx_strand_id
1 'polypeptide(L)'
;EALKELPDNPLPGVVLVTPNEVDKATLEALRERLSELPKVQQAQLDLVWVERLAAILKLGDRFVFGLTVLLVSALLLVIGNTIRLHIENRRIEIEVIKLVGGTDSYVR
;
A
#
# COMPACT_ATOMS: atom_id res chain seq x y z
N GLU A 1 47.37 5.15 17.62
CA GLU A 1 48.38 4.14 18.01
C GLU A 1 47.94 3.18 19.11
N ALA A 2 46.84 3.43 19.84
CA ALA A 2 46.35 2.56 20.93
C ALA A 2 45.78 1.17 20.52
N LEU A 3 45.58 0.88 19.23
CA LEU A 3 45.11 -0.44 18.76
C LEU A 3 46.22 -1.45 18.47
N LYS A 4 47.50 -1.03 18.46
CA LYS A 4 48.65 -1.90 18.16
C LYS A 4 49.22 -2.62 19.38
N GLU A 5 48.76 -2.28 20.59
CA GLU A 5 49.20 -2.88 21.87
C GLU A 5 48.32 -4.05 22.34
N LEU A 6 47.24 -4.39 21.63
CA LEU A 6 46.44 -5.58 21.95
C LEU A 6 46.93 -6.78 21.11
N PRO A 7 47.41 -7.87 21.74
CA PRO A 7 47.93 -9.05 21.04
C PRO A 7 46.86 -9.83 20.26
N ASP A 8 45.58 -9.65 20.57
CA ASP A 8 44.45 -10.31 19.91
C ASP A 8 43.29 -9.35 19.67
N ASN A 9 42.52 -9.60 18.60
CA ASN A 9 41.36 -8.80 18.19
C ASN A 9 40.24 -8.89 19.26
N PRO A 10 39.95 -7.80 20.01
CA PRO A 10 39.00 -7.82 21.12
C PRO A 10 37.53 -7.73 20.67
N LEU A 11 37.28 -7.54 19.36
CA LEU A 11 35.94 -7.43 18.82
C LEU A 11 35.37 -8.83 18.52
N PRO A 12 34.18 -9.17 19.03
CA PRO A 12 33.52 -10.42 18.64
C PRO A 12 33.28 -10.42 17.12
N GLY A 13 33.57 -11.55 16.46
CA GLY A 13 33.39 -11.68 15.02
C GLY A 13 31.92 -11.54 14.62
N VAL A 14 31.61 -10.54 13.79
CA VAL A 14 30.26 -10.31 13.27
C VAL A 14 30.19 -10.87 11.85
N VAL A 15 29.19 -11.72 11.59
CA VAL A 15 28.89 -12.25 10.26
C VAL A 15 27.54 -11.68 9.81
N LEU A 16 27.56 -10.88 8.74
CA LEU A 16 26.34 -10.37 8.12
C LEU A 16 25.82 -11.41 7.14
N VAL A 17 24.62 -11.94 7.41
CA VAL A 17 23.94 -12.89 6.51
C VAL A 17 22.78 -12.16 5.85
N THR A 18 22.82 -12.05 4.52
CA THR A 18 21.72 -11.51 3.72
C THR A 18 20.92 -12.68 3.14
N PRO A 19 19.69 -12.95 3.62
CA PRO A 19 18.84 -13.97 3.03
C PRO A 19 18.36 -13.53 1.63
N ASN A 20 18.26 -14.48 0.71
CA ASN A 20 17.72 -14.22 -0.64
C ASN A 20 16.20 -14.03 -0.65
N GLU A 21 15.49 -14.60 0.34
CA GLU A 21 14.05 -14.49 0.50
C GLU A 21 13.72 -13.69 1.75
N VAL A 22 12.86 -12.67 1.59
CA VAL A 22 12.48 -11.73 2.65
C VAL A 22 11.10 -12.07 3.22
N ASP A 23 10.83 -13.36 3.44
CA ASP A 23 9.60 -13.80 4.07
C ASP A 23 9.78 -13.96 5.59
N LYS A 24 8.80 -13.48 6.37
CA LYS A 24 8.90 -13.40 7.83
C LYS A 24 9.12 -14.78 8.47
N ALA A 25 8.36 -15.78 8.04
CA ALA A 25 8.47 -17.14 8.59
C ALA A 25 9.83 -17.77 8.27
N THR A 26 10.33 -17.50 7.05
CA THR A 26 11.61 -18.03 6.58
C THR A 26 12.80 -17.36 7.28
N LEU A 27 12.73 -16.05 7.54
CA LEU A 27 13.74 -15.32 8.32
C LEU A 27 13.75 -15.74 9.80
N GLU A 28 12.59 -15.96 10.42
CA GLU A 28 12.51 -16.45 11.80
C GLU A 28 13.13 -17.85 11.94
N ALA A 29 12.79 -18.77 11.01
CA ALA A 29 13.38 -20.11 10.97
C ALA A 29 14.91 -20.07 10.71
N LEU A 30 15.39 -19.15 9.88
CA LEU A 30 16.81 -18.95 9.63
C LEU A 30 17.54 -18.43 10.89
N ARG A 31 16.94 -17.49 11.63
CA ARG A 31 17.48 -16.99 12.91
C ARG A 31 17.61 -18.11 13.93
N GLU A 32 16.59 -18.96 14.06
CA GLU A 32 16.63 -20.11 14.98
C GLU A 32 17.77 -21.06 14.63
N ARG A 33 17.86 -21.48 13.36
CA ARG A 33 18.95 -22.35 12.88
C ARG A 33 20.34 -21.75 13.11
N LEU A 34 20.48 -20.44 12.91
CA LEU A 34 21.75 -19.74 13.15
C LEU A 34 22.07 -19.64 14.64
N SER A 35 21.06 -19.51 15.51
CA SER A 35 21.23 -19.46 16.96
C SER A 35 21.58 -20.80 17.60
N GLU A 36 21.24 -21.92 16.95
CA GLU A 36 21.59 -23.28 17.40
C GLU A 36 23.05 -23.67 17.12
N LEU A 37 23.77 -22.87 16.32
CA LEU A 37 25.17 -23.16 15.99
C LEU A 37 26.08 -22.90 17.21
N PRO A 38 26.94 -23.86 17.60
CA PRO A 38 27.75 -23.77 18.82
C PRO A 38 28.80 -22.64 18.81
N LYS A 39 29.04 -22.00 17.66
CA LYS A 39 29.95 -20.86 17.50
C LYS A 39 29.24 -19.50 17.46
N VAL A 40 27.90 -19.48 17.50
CA VAL A 40 27.09 -18.26 17.40
C VAL A 40 26.62 -17.88 18.80
N GLN A 41 27.15 -16.77 19.32
CA GLN A 41 26.78 -16.28 20.66
C GLN A 41 25.46 -15.52 20.65
N GLN A 42 25.13 -14.84 19.54
CA GLN A 42 23.86 -14.13 19.37
C GLN A 42 23.50 -13.98 17.88
N ALA A 43 22.31 -14.44 17.48
CA ALA A 43 21.72 -14.19 16.17
C ALA A 43 20.62 -13.12 16.31
N GLN A 44 20.96 -11.87 16.00
CA GLN A 44 19.98 -10.78 15.97
C GLN A 44 19.34 -10.69 14.59
N LEU A 45 18.03 -10.77 14.60
CA LEU A 45 17.20 -10.57 13.43
C LEU A 45 16.40 -9.31 13.72
N ASP A 46 16.77 -8.22 13.05
CA ASP A 46 16.13 -6.92 13.23
C ASP A 46 14.74 -6.87 12.54
N LEU A 47 13.86 -7.83 12.84
CA LEU A 47 12.48 -7.87 12.32
C LEU A 47 11.56 -6.88 13.03
N VAL A 48 11.87 -6.51 14.27
CA VAL A 48 10.94 -5.69 15.08
C VAL A 48 10.68 -4.32 14.45
N TRP A 49 11.70 -3.68 13.86
CA TRP A 49 11.51 -2.40 13.17
C TRP A 49 10.82 -2.59 11.81
N VAL A 50 11.12 -3.67 11.09
CA VAL A 50 10.49 -4.00 9.79
C VAL A 50 9.00 -4.27 9.98
N GLU A 51 8.62 -5.03 11.00
CA GLU A 51 7.23 -5.30 11.35
C GLU A 51 6.47 -4.03 11.70
N ARG A 52 7.08 -3.14 12.49
CA ARG A 52 6.47 -1.84 12.82
C ARG A 52 6.27 -0.99 11.57
N LEU A 53 7.26 -0.96 10.66
CA LEU A 53 7.14 -0.25 9.39
C LEU A 53 6.04 -0.86 8.51
N ALA A 54 6.00 -2.18 8.37
CA ALA A 54 4.96 -2.87 7.62
C ALA A 54 3.56 -2.61 8.18
N ALA A 55 3.41 -2.54 9.50
CA ALA A 55 2.15 -2.18 10.16
C ALA A 55 1.73 -0.73 9.84
N ILE A 56 2.66 0.22 9.86
CA ILE A 56 2.41 1.62 9.47
C ILE A 56 2.00 1.71 8.00
N LEU A 57 2.70 1.03 7.11
CA LEU A 57 2.38 0.99 5.68
C LEU A 57 1.00 0.37 5.42
N LYS A 58 0.66 -0.72 6.12
CA LYS A 58 -0.66 -1.35 6.02
C LYS A 58 -1.80 -0.45 6.50
N LEU A 59 -1.54 0.42 7.48
CA LEU A 59 -2.50 1.45 7.89
C LEU A 59 -2.68 2.51 6.79
N GLY A 60 -1.56 2.95 6.18
CA GLY A 60 -1.58 3.87 5.04
C GLY A 60 -2.34 3.32 3.83
N ASP A 61 -2.13 2.05 3.50
CA ASP A 61 -2.80 1.39 2.37
C ASP A 61 -4.33 1.38 2.54
N ARG A 62 -4.83 1.04 3.74
CA ARG A 62 -6.26 1.12 4.07
C ARG A 62 -6.81 2.54 3.97
N PHE A 63 -6.02 3.54 4.36
CA PHE A 63 -6.41 4.93 4.25
C PHE A 63 -6.54 5.38 2.79
N VAL A 64 -5.55 5.04 1.95
CA VAL A 64 -5.56 5.33 0.51
C VAL A 64 -6.72 4.62 -0.19
N PHE A 65 -7.00 3.36 0.18
CA PHE A 65 -8.14 2.62 -0.33
C PHE A 65 -9.47 3.34 -0.01
N GLY A 66 -9.67 3.73 1.25
CA GLY A 66 -10.87 4.48 1.66
C GLY A 66 -11.01 5.81 0.92
N LEU A 67 -9.91 6.55 0.76
CA LEU A 67 -9.89 7.81 0.01
C LEU A 67 -10.25 7.60 -1.46
N THR A 68 -9.73 6.54 -2.08
CA THR A 68 -10.02 6.18 -3.47
C THR A 68 -11.52 5.92 -3.68
N VAL A 69 -12.12 5.11 -2.81
CA VAL A 69 -13.56 4.81 -2.86
C VAL A 69 -14.39 6.08 -2.69
N LEU A 70 -14.01 6.94 -1.73
CA LEU A 70 -14.69 8.20 -1.48
C LEU A 70 -14.63 9.14 -2.69
N LEU A 71 -13.46 9.30 -3.31
CA LEU A 71 -13.27 10.14 -4.49
C LEU A 71 -14.04 9.62 -5.70
N VAL A 72 -14.03 8.31 -5.96
CA VAL A 72 -14.84 7.70 -7.02
C VAL A 72 -16.32 7.94 -6.78
N SER A 73 -16.78 7.79 -5.53
CA SER A 73 -18.19 8.02 -5.17
C SER A 73 -18.58 9.48 -5.37
N ALA A 74 -17.73 10.42 -4.96
CA ALA A 74 -17.94 11.85 -5.19
C ALA A 74 -18.01 12.17 -6.69
N LEU A 75 -17.12 11.62 -7.50
CA LEU A 75 -17.11 11.81 -8.96
C LEU A 75 -18.40 11.29 -9.60
N LEU A 76 -18.86 10.09 -9.23
CA LEU A 76 -20.12 9.54 -9.72
C LEU A 76 -21.32 10.41 -9.34
N LEU A 77 -21.35 10.95 -8.12
CA LEU A 77 -22.40 11.87 -7.68
C LEU A 77 -22.37 13.17 -8.47
N VAL A 78 -21.19 13.74 -8.72
CA VAL A 78 -21.04 14.95 -9.53
C VAL A 78 -21.54 14.70 -10.95
N ILE A 79 -21.08 13.63 -11.61
CA ILE A 79 -21.52 13.30 -12.98
C ILE A 79 -23.03 13.05 -13.03
N GLY A 80 -23.56 12.28 -12.09
CA GLY A 80 -25.00 11.99 -12.02
C GLY A 80 -25.83 13.27 -11.83
N ASN A 81 -25.38 14.17 -10.95
CA ASN A 81 -26.02 15.48 -10.76
C ASN A 81 -25.90 16.34 -12.03
N THR A 82 -24.72 16.38 -12.65
CA THR A 82 -24.48 17.12 -13.88
C THR A 82 -25.38 16.62 -15.01
N ILE A 83 -25.51 15.31 -15.21
CA ILE A 83 -26.43 14.72 -16.20
C ILE A 83 -27.87 15.12 -15.93
N ARG A 84 -28.33 15.02 -14.67
CA ARG A 84 -29.68 15.44 -14.28
C ARG A 84 -29.92 16.92 -14.61
N LEU A 85 -28.96 17.78 -14.29
CA LEU A 85 -29.02 19.21 -14.55
C LEU A 85 -29.04 19.53 -16.05
N HIS A 86 -28.23 18.82 -16.84
CA HIS A 86 -28.20 18.96 -18.30
C HIS A 86 -29.51 18.53 -18.96
N ILE A 87 -30.13 17.44 -18.48
CA ILE A 87 -31.42 16.97 -18.97
C ILE A 87 -32.51 18.00 -18.64
N GLU A 88 -32.53 18.52 -17.41
CA GLU A 88 -33.52 19.52 -16.99
C GLU A 88 -33.43 20.79 -17.84
N ASN A 89 -32.21 21.27 -18.13
CA ASN A 89 -32.01 22.44 -18.99
C ASN A 89 -32.46 22.23 -20.45
N ARG A 90 -32.47 20.97 -20.95
CA ARG A 90 -32.98 20.64 -22.29
C ARG A 90 -34.44 20.22 -22.32
N ARG A 91 -35.12 20.20 -21.17
CA ARG A 91 -36.52 19.75 -21.05
C ARG A 91 -37.47 20.50 -21.97
N ILE A 92 -37.28 21.82 -22.13
CA ILE A 92 -38.09 22.67 -23.02
C ILE A 92 -37.89 22.30 -24.50
N GLU A 93 -36.65 22.04 -24.92
CA GLU A 93 -36.31 21.64 -26.30
C GLU A 93 -36.94 20.29 -26.65
N ILE A 94 -36.89 19.34 -25.70
CA ILE A 94 -37.50 18.02 -25.83
C ILE A 94 -39.03 18.11 -25.96
N GLU A 95 -39.66 18.98 -25.17
CA GLU A 95 -41.12 19.17 -25.19
C GLU A 95 -41.60 19.76 -26.53
N VAL A 96 -40.86 20.72 -27.10
CA VAL A 96 -41.16 21.27 -28.43
C VAL A 96 -41.01 20.22 -29.53
N ILE A 97 -39.95 19.40 -29.52
CA ILE A 97 -39.75 18.34 -30.53
C ILE A 97 -40.88 17.29 -30.46
N LYS A 98 -41.36 16.96 -29.26
CA LYS A 98 -42.50 16.06 -29.07
C LYS A 98 -43.81 16.64 -29.63
N LEU A 99 -44.05 17.95 -29.47
CA LEU A 99 -45.23 18.62 -30.01
C LEU A 99 -45.27 18.67 -31.54
N VAL A 100 -44.11 18.66 -32.20
CA VAL A 100 -43.98 18.66 -33.68
C VAL A 100 -43.95 17.24 -34.26
N GLY A 101 -44.13 16.19 -33.43
CA GLY A 101 -44.24 14.79 -33.86
C GLY A 101 -42.94 13.99 -33.86
N GLY A 102 -41.89 14.47 -33.18
CA GLY A 102 -40.65 13.72 -32.99
C GLY A 102 -40.85 12.51 -32.07
N THR A 103 -40.60 11.30 -32.59
CA THR A 103 -40.65 10.05 -31.83
C THR A 103 -39.51 9.93 -30.81
N ASP A 104 -39.76 9.32 -29.64
CA ASP A 104 -38.79 9.15 -28.52
C ASP A 104 -37.41 8.60 -28.91
N SER A 105 -37.29 7.94 -30.07
CA SER A 105 -36.01 7.46 -30.61
C SER A 105 -35.03 8.56 -31.04
N TYR A 106 -35.46 9.82 -31.20
CA TYR A 106 -34.60 10.94 -31.61
C TYR A 106 -33.96 11.69 -30.43
N VAL A 107 -34.50 11.52 -29.21
CA VAL A 107 -34.02 12.20 -28.00
C VAL A 107 -33.31 11.17 -27.13
N ARG A 108 -31.99 11.01 -27.30
CA ARG A 108 -31.15 10.14 -26.47
C ARG A 108 -29.86 10.85 -26.06
#